data_AF-A0A8S0Y417-F1
#
_entry.id   AF-A0A8S0Y417-F1
#
_cell.length_a   1.000
_cell.length_b   1.000
_cell.length_c   1.000
_cell.angle_alpha   90.00
_cell.angle_beta   90.00
_cell.angle_gamma   90.00
#
_symmetry.space_group_name_H-M   'P 1'
#
loop_
_entity.id
_entity.type
_entity.pdbx_description
1 polymer ?
#
loop_
_entity_poly.entity_id
_entity_poly.type
_entity_poly.pdbx_seq_one_letter_code
_entity_poly.pdbx_strand_id
1 'polypeptide(L)'
;MAKNREQGIPGKDELDQILLKADWQRLGSWATHDRQVIRQLQSRVIAAEGLLFWRAVEGLGRVAKWLEQEKPGYASELVKRYFWLLNEESGGTAWNAGQAIGSIMANCPETYGHFHWMLSDLLDDPSLRNGVLWGLLQVSLNAPEWVFPLEERVRPFLGAEQAETRTLAALLYHFVPKAGPAGEGWKLPQEVTERLAGDKTPVTLYQEGGLRCAPVRTWLQPDSVCFCSQGIDMGRVETNVTVASSGQGLCWVSPGDRGEEEERLRTWVRRHFPGYWLVRAFRPNQQIRKELREYFQGGLQEFSPQLHLQGRNFSKRSGRL
;
A
#
# COMPACT_ATOMS: atom_id res chain seq x y z
N MET A 1 7.03 -39.94 -1.05
CA MET A 1 8.02 -38.97 -1.58
C MET A 1 7.38 -37.60 -1.82
N ALA A 2 6.80 -36.96 -0.79
CA ALA A 2 6.03 -35.71 -0.97
C ALA A 2 6.44 -34.56 -0.03
N LYS A 3 7.43 -34.75 0.86
CA LYS A 3 7.80 -33.76 1.89
C LYS A 3 8.99 -32.84 1.55
N ASN A 4 9.69 -33.05 0.43
CA ASN A 4 10.90 -32.28 0.07
C ASN A 4 10.71 -31.25 -1.06
N ARG A 5 9.50 -31.04 -1.59
CA ARG A 5 9.24 -30.02 -2.63
C ARG A 5 8.75 -28.67 -2.09
N GLU A 6 8.35 -28.59 -0.83
CA GLU A 6 7.90 -27.33 -0.21
C GLU A 6 9.06 -26.40 0.19
N GLN A 7 10.31 -26.90 0.16
CA GLN A 7 11.51 -26.18 0.62
C GLN A 7 12.53 -25.91 -0.52
N GLY A 8 12.17 -26.21 -1.78
CA GLY A 8 13.04 -26.03 -2.93
C GLY A 8 12.85 -24.68 -3.62
N ILE A 9 13.89 -24.21 -4.32
CA ILE A 9 13.85 -23.05 -5.22
C ILE A 9 12.63 -23.18 -6.13
N PRO A 10 11.77 -22.16 -6.20
CA PRO A 10 10.59 -22.25 -7.06
C PRO A 10 11.00 -22.28 -8.52
N GLY A 11 10.39 -23.20 -9.28
CA GLY A 11 10.45 -23.15 -10.73
C GLY A 11 9.87 -21.83 -11.23
N LYS A 12 10.36 -21.31 -12.37
CA LYS A 12 9.91 -20.01 -12.90
C LYS A 12 8.38 -19.93 -13.02
N ASP A 13 7.76 -20.98 -13.54
CA ASP A 13 6.31 -21.06 -13.73
C ASP A 13 5.54 -21.10 -12.40
N GLU A 14 6.14 -21.67 -11.36
CA GLU A 14 5.52 -21.78 -10.03
C GLU A 14 5.47 -20.43 -9.32
N LEU A 15 6.57 -19.66 -9.40
CA LEU A 15 6.61 -18.29 -8.88
C LEU A 15 5.56 -17.41 -9.56
N ASP A 16 5.46 -17.48 -10.89
CA ASP A 16 4.50 -16.66 -11.63
C ASP A 16 3.05 -17.00 -11.24
N GLN A 17 2.73 -18.28 -11.02
CA GLN A 17 1.41 -18.70 -10.54
C GLN A 17 1.08 -18.16 -9.15
N ILE A 18 2.05 -18.19 -8.22
CA ILE A 18 1.88 -17.66 -6.86
C ILE A 18 1.69 -16.15 -6.89
N LEU A 19 2.48 -15.45 -7.71
CA LEU A 19 2.34 -14.01 -7.92
C LEU A 19 0.97 -13.66 -8.49
N LEU A 20 0.54 -14.32 -9.56
CA LEU A 20 -0.78 -14.06 -10.17
C LEU A 20 -1.94 -14.32 -9.21
N LYS A 21 -1.85 -15.39 -8.41
CA LYS A 21 -2.85 -15.74 -7.37
C LYS A 21 -2.74 -14.89 -6.11
N ALA A 22 -1.73 -14.03 -6.00
CA ALA A 22 -1.46 -13.24 -4.81
C ALA A 22 -1.26 -14.10 -3.54
N ASP A 23 -0.64 -15.28 -3.69
CA ASP A 23 -0.36 -16.20 -2.58
C ASP A 23 0.89 -15.74 -1.81
N TRP A 24 0.72 -14.64 -1.08
CA TRP A 24 1.80 -14.00 -0.33
C TRP A 24 2.32 -14.87 0.82
N GLN A 25 1.48 -15.71 1.39
CA GLN A 25 1.90 -16.65 2.44
C GLN A 25 2.96 -17.62 1.91
N ARG A 26 2.70 -18.21 0.74
CA ARG A 26 3.67 -19.11 0.10
C ARG A 26 4.93 -18.36 -0.35
N LEU A 27 4.79 -17.17 -0.95
CA LEU A 27 5.95 -16.34 -1.30
C LEU A 27 6.82 -16.03 -0.08
N GLY A 28 6.21 -15.72 1.06
CA GLY A 28 6.91 -15.46 2.32
C GLY A 28 7.67 -16.66 2.84
N SER A 29 7.04 -17.83 2.84
CA SER A 29 7.73 -19.08 3.22
C SER A 29 8.97 -19.35 2.37
N TRP A 30 8.97 -19.00 1.08
CA TRP A 30 10.14 -19.18 0.23
C TRP A 30 11.22 -18.14 0.48
N ALA A 31 10.82 -16.87 0.63
CA ALA A 31 11.75 -15.78 0.84
C ALA A 31 12.63 -15.96 2.10
N THR A 32 12.08 -16.52 3.17
CA THR A 32 12.80 -16.77 4.43
C THR A 32 13.81 -17.91 4.32
N HIS A 33 13.62 -18.84 3.37
CA HIS A 33 14.50 -19.98 3.16
C HIS A 33 15.50 -19.77 2.01
N ASP A 34 15.16 -18.94 1.02
CA ASP A 34 15.97 -18.74 -0.16
C ASP A 34 15.94 -17.31 -0.71
N ARG A 35 17.11 -16.67 -0.66
CA ARG A 35 17.32 -15.31 -1.16
C ARG A 35 17.30 -15.22 -2.69
N GLN A 36 17.34 -16.33 -3.42
CA GLN A 36 17.15 -16.31 -4.87
C GLN A 36 15.76 -15.80 -5.27
N VAL A 37 14.75 -15.91 -4.40
CA VAL A 37 13.40 -15.37 -4.64
C VAL A 37 13.46 -13.88 -5.00
N ILE A 38 14.30 -13.08 -4.31
CA ILE A 38 14.51 -11.67 -4.66
C ILE A 38 15.01 -11.50 -6.09
N ARG A 39 16.02 -12.29 -6.50
CA ARG A 39 16.58 -12.22 -7.86
C ARG A 39 15.54 -12.60 -8.90
N GLN A 40 14.71 -13.60 -8.59
CA GLN A 40 13.62 -14.01 -9.47
C GLN A 40 12.55 -12.91 -9.60
N LEU A 41 12.19 -12.22 -8.51
CA LEU A 41 11.27 -11.08 -8.52
C LEU A 41 11.85 -9.91 -9.31
N GLN A 42 13.12 -9.54 -9.08
CA GLN A 42 13.82 -8.50 -9.83
C GLN A 42 13.82 -8.78 -11.34
N SER A 43 14.01 -10.04 -11.74
CA SER A 43 13.89 -10.44 -13.15
C SER A 43 12.50 -10.21 -13.73
N ARG A 44 11.41 -10.39 -12.97
CA ARG A 44 10.03 -10.07 -13.44
C ARG A 44 9.78 -8.57 -13.44
N VAL A 45 10.30 -7.83 -12.46
CA VAL A 45 10.22 -6.37 -12.46
C VAL A 45 10.88 -5.79 -13.71
N ILE A 46 11.92 -6.43 -14.24
CA ILE A 46 12.59 -6.00 -15.47
C ILE A 46 11.84 -6.44 -16.73
N ALA A 47 11.41 -7.70 -16.80
CA ALA A 47 11.01 -8.34 -18.06
C ALA A 47 9.52 -8.68 -18.20
N ALA A 48 8.74 -8.67 -17.11
CA ALA A 48 7.32 -8.98 -17.17
C ALA A 48 6.49 -7.74 -17.53
N GLU A 49 5.27 -7.99 -17.98
CA GLU A 49 4.28 -6.95 -18.30
C GLU A 49 2.94 -7.25 -17.60
N GLY A 50 2.01 -6.29 -17.69
CA GLY A 50 0.64 -6.45 -17.21
C GLY A 50 0.57 -6.81 -15.73
N LEU A 51 -0.36 -7.72 -15.38
CA LEU A 51 -0.60 -8.08 -13.98
C LEU A 51 0.62 -8.76 -13.33
N LEU A 52 1.38 -9.58 -14.07
CA LEU A 52 2.53 -10.30 -13.52
C LEU A 52 3.62 -9.32 -13.07
N PHE A 53 3.90 -8.28 -13.87
CA PHE A 53 4.80 -7.20 -13.49
C PHE A 53 4.40 -6.58 -12.15
N TRP A 54 3.14 -6.15 -12.02
CA TRP A 54 2.66 -5.49 -10.82
C TRP A 54 2.63 -6.41 -9.60
N ARG A 55 2.34 -7.70 -9.80
CA ARG A 55 2.45 -8.71 -8.75
C ARG A 55 3.88 -8.93 -8.30
N ALA A 56 4.85 -8.89 -9.21
CA ALA A 56 6.27 -8.95 -8.87
C ALA A 56 6.72 -7.70 -8.10
N VAL A 57 6.27 -6.50 -8.49
CA VAL A 57 6.50 -5.25 -7.75
C VAL A 57 5.91 -5.32 -6.34
N GLU A 58 4.65 -5.74 -6.18
CA GLU A 58 4.02 -5.91 -4.85
C GLU A 58 4.77 -6.96 -4.02
N GLY A 59 5.10 -8.11 -4.64
CA GLY A 59 5.85 -9.18 -4.02
C GLY A 59 7.24 -8.73 -3.54
N LEU A 60 7.94 -7.90 -4.32
CA LEU A 60 9.24 -7.36 -3.96
C LEU A 60 9.18 -6.54 -2.67
N GLY A 61 8.18 -5.66 -2.53
CA GLY A 61 8.00 -4.87 -1.30
C GLY A 61 7.68 -5.74 -0.09
N ARG A 62 6.83 -6.76 -0.26
CA ARG A 62 6.49 -7.72 0.82
C ARG A 62 7.70 -8.54 1.25
N VAL A 63 8.46 -9.07 0.30
CA VAL A 63 9.68 -9.83 0.58
C VAL A 63 10.75 -8.96 1.22
N ALA A 64 10.90 -7.72 0.76
CA ALA A 64 11.79 -6.76 1.39
C ALA A 64 11.45 -6.55 2.88
N LYS A 65 10.16 -6.46 3.23
CA LYS A 65 9.71 -6.35 4.63
C LYS A 65 10.04 -7.59 5.46
N TRP A 66 9.79 -8.80 4.96
CA TRP A 66 10.13 -10.02 5.69
C TRP A 66 11.64 -10.13 5.90
N LEU A 67 12.45 -9.84 4.88
CA LEU A 67 13.91 -9.89 4.99
C LEU A 67 14.47 -8.79 5.89
N GLU A 68 13.84 -7.62 5.93
CA GLU A 68 14.20 -6.53 6.86
C GLU A 68 13.96 -6.94 8.32
N GLN A 69 12.89 -7.70 8.60
CA GLN A 69 12.60 -8.23 9.93
C GLN A 69 13.65 -9.26 10.39
N GLU A 70 14.21 -10.05 9.47
CA GLU A 70 15.28 -11.02 9.76
C GLU A 70 16.67 -10.39 9.83
N LYS A 71 16.96 -9.47 8.88
CA LYS A 71 18.25 -8.77 8.76
C LYS A 71 17.98 -7.27 8.54
N PRO A 72 17.97 -6.46 9.61
CA PRO A 72 17.85 -5.02 9.50
C PRO A 72 18.89 -4.42 8.54
N GLY A 73 18.46 -3.47 7.71
CA GLY A 73 19.28 -2.84 6.68
C GLY A 73 19.19 -3.51 5.29
N TYR A 74 18.55 -4.67 5.15
CA TYR A 74 18.47 -5.39 3.88
C TYR A 74 17.72 -4.60 2.81
N ALA A 75 16.58 -4.00 3.14
CA ALA A 75 15.84 -3.21 2.16
C ALA A 75 16.60 -1.93 1.73
N SER A 76 17.56 -1.45 2.52
CA SER A 76 18.47 -0.35 2.19
C SER A 76 19.37 -0.76 1.05
N GLU A 77 19.97 -1.94 1.20
CA GLU A 77 20.85 -2.50 0.19
C GLU A 77 20.09 -2.71 -1.13
N LEU A 78 18.83 -3.14 -1.07
CA LEU A 78 17.99 -3.26 -2.27
C LEU A 78 17.71 -1.92 -2.95
N VAL A 79 17.27 -0.91 -2.19
CA VAL A 79 16.99 0.43 -2.75
C VAL A 79 18.25 1.06 -3.32
N LYS A 80 19.39 0.97 -2.62
CA LYS A 80 20.69 1.45 -3.10
C LYS A 80 21.11 0.75 -4.39
N ARG A 81 20.86 -0.55 -4.53
CA ARG A 81 21.11 -1.26 -5.79
C ARG A 81 20.26 -0.72 -6.94
N TYR A 82 18.99 -0.39 -6.71
CA TYR A 82 18.16 0.24 -7.74
C TYR A 82 18.67 1.63 -8.14
N PHE A 83 19.06 2.47 -7.18
CA PHE A 83 19.68 3.76 -7.50
C PHE A 83 21.02 3.61 -8.23
N TRP A 84 21.82 2.62 -7.88
CA TRP A 84 23.06 2.34 -8.57
C TRP A 84 22.82 1.88 -10.02
N LEU A 85 21.84 1.01 -10.25
CA LEU A 85 21.43 0.57 -11.59
C LEU A 85 20.93 1.73 -12.47
N LEU A 86 20.37 2.79 -11.88
CA LEU A 86 19.96 4.00 -12.60
C LEU A 86 21.15 4.87 -13.02
N ASN A 87 22.28 4.81 -12.30
CA ASN A 87 23.46 5.63 -12.55
C ASN A 87 24.43 5.01 -13.56
N GLU A 88 24.39 3.68 -13.77
CA GLU A 88 25.20 3.05 -14.81
C GLU A 88 24.67 3.46 -16.20
N GLU A 89 25.55 3.89 -17.11
CA GLU A 89 25.27 4.25 -18.54
C GLU A 89 24.65 3.11 -19.39
N SER A 90 23.98 2.14 -18.78
CA SER A 90 23.18 1.13 -19.44
C SER A 90 21.82 1.70 -19.83
N GLY A 91 21.80 2.44 -20.94
CA GLY A 91 20.60 3.05 -21.52
C GLY A 91 19.51 2.07 -21.96
N GLY A 92 18.91 1.28 -21.06
CA GLY A 92 17.81 0.40 -21.45
C GLY A 92 16.96 -0.32 -20.40
N THR A 93 17.30 -0.41 -19.11
CA THR A 93 16.66 -1.46 -18.26
C THR A 93 16.05 -1.01 -16.93
N ALA A 94 16.26 0.25 -16.50
CA ALA A 94 15.84 0.70 -15.17
C ALA A 94 14.52 1.49 -15.12
N TRP A 95 13.75 1.55 -16.22
CA TRP A 95 12.44 2.21 -16.31
C TRP A 95 11.43 1.81 -15.20
N ASN A 96 11.56 0.60 -14.65
CA ASN A 96 10.70 0.09 -13.57
C ASN A 96 11.24 0.33 -12.14
N ALA A 97 12.33 1.09 -12.00
CA ALA A 97 12.96 1.35 -10.70
C ALA A 97 12.05 2.13 -9.75
N GLY A 98 11.26 3.09 -10.26
CA GLY A 98 10.34 3.89 -9.46
C GLY A 98 9.29 3.03 -8.73
N GLN A 99 8.68 2.07 -9.44
CA GLN A 99 7.72 1.13 -8.87
C GLN A 99 8.37 0.23 -7.82
N ALA A 100 9.57 -0.29 -8.12
CA ALA A 100 10.30 -1.17 -7.22
C ALA A 100 10.70 -0.47 -5.91
N ILE A 101 11.34 0.70 -6.02
CA ILE A 101 11.75 1.51 -4.87
C ILE A 101 10.52 1.92 -4.05
N GLY A 102 9.47 2.43 -4.70
CA GLY A 102 8.23 2.83 -4.05
C GLY A 102 7.54 1.68 -3.30
N SER A 103 7.47 0.49 -3.89
CA SER A 103 6.91 -0.71 -3.25
C SER A 103 7.70 -1.13 -2.01
N ILE A 104 9.04 -1.11 -2.08
CA ILE A 104 9.91 -1.40 -0.93
C ILE A 104 9.69 -0.36 0.18
N MET A 105 9.71 0.92 -0.17
CA MET A 105 9.50 2.02 0.78
C MET A 105 8.13 1.95 1.46
N ALA A 106 7.06 1.67 0.71
CA ALA A 106 5.71 1.57 1.27
C ALA A 106 5.55 0.41 2.27
N ASN A 107 6.33 -0.66 2.11
CA ASN A 107 6.31 -1.82 3.00
C ASN A 107 7.29 -1.68 4.17
N CYS A 108 8.37 -0.91 4.01
CA CYS A 108 9.40 -0.66 5.01
C CYS A 108 9.60 0.84 5.30
N PRO A 109 8.54 1.59 5.65
CA PRO A 109 8.60 3.05 5.71
C PRO A 109 9.46 3.57 6.88
N GLU A 110 9.46 2.89 8.02
CA GLU A 110 10.26 3.31 9.19
C GLU A 110 11.75 3.31 8.89
N THR A 111 12.23 2.33 8.13
CA THR A 111 13.64 2.23 7.78
C THR A 111 13.98 3.02 6.51
N TYR A 112 13.07 3.15 5.53
CA TYR A 112 13.41 3.69 4.19
C TYR A 112 12.56 4.84 3.70
N GLY A 113 11.56 5.28 4.46
CA GLY A 113 10.72 6.41 4.10
C GLY A 113 11.53 7.68 3.86
N HIS A 114 12.68 7.87 4.51
CA HIS A 114 13.56 9.02 4.33
C HIS A 114 14.18 9.14 2.92
N PHE A 115 14.15 8.09 2.08
CA PHE A 115 14.60 8.16 0.68
C PHE A 115 13.59 8.82 -0.28
N HIS A 116 12.44 9.29 0.22
CA HIS A 116 11.40 9.96 -0.57
C HIS A 116 11.92 11.13 -1.41
N TRP A 117 12.85 11.94 -0.90
CA TRP A 117 13.51 13.00 -1.67
C TRP A 117 14.24 12.42 -2.89
N MET A 118 15.09 11.42 -2.67
CA MET A 118 15.87 10.77 -3.73
C MET A 118 14.98 10.07 -4.77
N LEU A 119 13.89 9.42 -4.31
CA LEU A 119 12.89 8.84 -5.21
C LEU A 119 12.21 9.93 -6.05
N SER A 120 11.84 11.07 -5.44
CA SER A 120 11.18 12.17 -6.16
C SER A 120 12.09 12.93 -7.12
N ASP A 121 13.43 12.88 -6.95
CA ASP A 121 14.37 13.45 -7.92
C ASP A 121 14.27 12.74 -9.29
N LEU A 122 13.75 11.51 -9.32
CA LEU A 122 13.52 10.76 -10.55
C LEU A 122 12.26 11.20 -11.33
N LEU A 123 11.47 12.14 -10.80
CA LEU A 123 10.26 12.65 -11.47
C LEU A 123 10.56 13.42 -12.77
N ASP A 124 11.76 13.99 -12.86
CA ASP A 124 12.20 14.77 -14.01
C ASP A 124 12.34 13.90 -15.26
N ASP A 125 12.74 12.63 -15.09
CA ASP A 125 12.82 11.64 -16.17
C ASP A 125 11.40 11.14 -16.55
N PRO A 126 10.90 11.46 -17.76
CA PRO A 126 9.58 11.01 -18.20
C PRO A 126 9.39 9.50 -18.20
N SER A 127 10.47 8.72 -18.37
CA SER A 127 10.43 7.26 -18.41
C SER A 127 10.23 6.62 -17.03
N LEU A 128 10.62 7.32 -15.95
CA LEU A 128 10.51 6.85 -14.56
C LEU A 128 9.29 7.45 -13.84
N ARG A 129 8.82 8.61 -14.30
CA ARG A 129 7.83 9.45 -13.62
C ARG A 129 6.59 8.73 -13.13
N ASN A 130 5.93 7.93 -13.96
CA ASN A 130 4.70 7.23 -13.54
C ASN A 130 5.00 6.18 -12.46
N GLY A 131 6.14 5.49 -12.57
CA GLY A 131 6.60 4.57 -11.55
C GLY A 131 6.89 5.25 -10.22
N VAL A 132 7.52 6.43 -10.27
CA VAL A 132 7.82 7.25 -9.10
C VAL A 132 6.54 7.76 -8.44
N LEU A 133 5.61 8.34 -9.22
CA LEU A 133 4.33 8.84 -8.71
C LEU A 133 3.49 7.70 -8.09
N TRP A 134 3.42 6.54 -8.75
CA TRP A 134 2.76 5.36 -8.19
C TRP A 134 3.44 4.90 -6.90
N GLY A 135 4.78 4.89 -6.87
CA GLY A 135 5.56 4.53 -5.69
C GLY A 135 5.28 5.46 -4.50
N LEU A 136 5.33 6.78 -4.72
CA LEU A 136 4.98 7.77 -3.71
C LEU A 136 3.52 7.63 -3.25
N LEU A 137 2.60 7.30 -4.16
CA LEU A 137 1.20 7.03 -3.81
C LEU A 137 1.11 5.83 -2.85
N GLN A 138 1.82 4.73 -3.11
CA GLN A 138 1.85 3.59 -2.18
C GLN A 138 2.43 3.96 -0.81
N VAL A 139 3.47 4.80 -0.78
CA VAL A 139 4.03 5.32 0.48
C VAL A 139 2.97 6.16 1.20
N SER A 140 2.24 7.04 0.50
CA SER A 140 1.20 7.88 1.11
C SER A 140 0.07 7.06 1.75
N LEU A 141 -0.30 5.93 1.14
CA LEU A 141 -1.35 5.05 1.63
C LEU A 141 -0.93 4.29 2.90
N ASN A 142 0.38 4.08 3.13
CA ASN A 142 0.87 3.25 4.24
C ASN A 142 1.56 4.06 5.34
N ALA A 143 2.23 5.16 4.98
CA ALA A 143 3.04 5.98 5.88
C ALA A 143 3.16 7.41 5.30
N PRO A 144 2.05 8.19 5.30
CA PRO A 144 1.97 9.49 4.64
C PRO A 144 2.98 10.54 5.14
N GLU A 145 3.49 10.39 6.35
CA GLU A 145 4.54 11.24 6.91
C GLU A 145 5.81 11.28 6.06
N TRP A 146 6.08 10.22 5.29
CA TRP A 146 7.26 10.12 4.43
C TRP A 146 7.07 10.71 3.02
N VAL A 147 5.89 11.25 2.70
CA VAL A 147 5.67 11.95 1.42
C VAL A 147 5.77 13.47 1.61
N PHE A 148 5.86 13.94 2.85
CA PHE A 148 6.04 15.35 3.15
C PHE A 148 7.53 15.72 3.26
N PRO A 149 7.98 16.87 2.73
CA PRO A 149 7.26 17.85 1.92
C PRO A 149 7.60 17.75 0.42
N LEU A 150 6.88 16.90 -0.33
CA LEU A 150 7.06 16.74 -1.77
C LEU A 150 6.03 17.48 -2.64
N GLU A 151 5.19 18.36 -2.07
CA GLU A 151 4.06 18.98 -2.79
C GLU A 151 4.50 19.71 -4.05
N GLU A 152 5.51 20.59 -3.92
CA GLU A 152 6.04 21.39 -5.04
C GLU A 152 6.70 20.55 -6.13
N ARG A 153 7.17 19.33 -5.79
CA ARG A 153 7.71 18.39 -6.77
C ARG A 153 6.62 17.64 -7.52
N VAL A 154 5.49 17.36 -6.86
CA VAL A 154 4.36 16.64 -7.47
C VAL A 154 3.44 17.59 -8.25
N ARG A 155 3.32 18.85 -7.80
CA ARG A 155 2.43 19.88 -8.35
C ARG A 155 2.49 20.05 -9.87
N PRO A 156 3.68 20.09 -10.52
CA PRO A 156 3.76 20.28 -11.97
C PRO A 156 3.02 19.18 -12.76
N PHE A 157 2.93 17.98 -12.19
CA PHE A 157 2.35 16.82 -12.86
C PHE A 157 0.83 16.77 -12.84
N LEU A 158 0.17 17.62 -12.03
CA LEU A 158 -1.28 17.80 -12.10
C LEU A 158 -1.73 18.24 -13.49
N GLY A 159 -0.91 19.01 -14.20
CA GLY A 159 -1.17 19.52 -15.55
C GLY A 159 -0.70 18.62 -16.70
N ALA A 160 -0.14 17.44 -16.41
CA ALA A 160 0.52 16.62 -17.43
C ALA A 160 -0.42 16.18 -18.57
N GLU A 161 0.11 16.20 -19.81
CA GLU A 161 -0.60 15.74 -21.01
C GLU A 161 -0.95 14.25 -20.94
N GLN A 162 -0.07 13.44 -20.35
CA GLN A 162 -0.33 12.02 -20.10
C GLN A 162 -1.35 11.83 -18.97
N ALA A 163 -2.41 11.08 -19.25
CA ALA A 163 -3.55 10.88 -18.33
C ALA A 163 -3.18 10.15 -17.05
N GLU A 164 -2.33 9.13 -17.18
CA GLU A 164 -1.82 8.38 -16.03
C GLU A 164 -1.04 9.28 -15.07
N THR A 165 -0.10 10.09 -15.59
CA THR A 165 0.72 11.00 -14.81
C THR A 165 -0.11 11.98 -13.99
N ARG A 166 -1.07 12.68 -14.62
CA ARG A 166 -1.94 13.62 -13.89
C ARG A 166 -2.89 12.94 -12.91
N THR A 167 -3.32 11.72 -13.21
CA THR A 167 -4.18 10.93 -12.31
C THR A 167 -3.42 10.52 -11.06
N LEU A 168 -2.20 10.01 -11.20
CA LEU A 168 -1.35 9.63 -10.07
C LEU A 168 -0.99 10.85 -9.20
N ALA A 169 -0.66 11.99 -9.81
CA ALA A 169 -0.43 13.24 -9.10
C ALA A 169 -1.67 13.69 -8.32
N ALA A 170 -2.86 13.63 -8.93
CA ALA A 170 -4.11 14.00 -8.26
C ALA A 170 -4.47 13.05 -7.11
N LEU A 171 -4.24 11.74 -7.27
CA LEU A 171 -4.41 10.74 -6.22
C LEU A 171 -3.47 10.98 -5.03
N LEU A 172 -2.22 11.38 -5.28
CA LEU A 172 -1.29 11.80 -4.23
C LEU A 172 -1.84 12.97 -3.42
N TYR A 173 -2.36 14.01 -4.08
CA TYR A 173 -3.01 15.12 -3.37
C TYR A 173 -4.23 14.67 -2.55
N HIS A 174 -4.95 13.65 -2.99
CA HIS A 174 -6.08 13.10 -2.23
C HIS A 174 -5.61 12.33 -0.98
N PHE A 175 -4.60 11.47 -1.12
CA PHE A 175 -4.19 10.54 -0.06
C PHE A 175 -3.10 11.06 0.86
N VAL A 176 -2.33 12.07 0.46
CA VAL A 176 -1.43 12.78 1.36
C VAL A 176 -2.31 13.61 2.32
N PRO A 177 -2.50 13.18 3.58
CA PRO A 177 -3.53 13.73 4.43
C PRO A 177 -3.14 15.12 4.94
N LYS A 178 -4.11 15.78 5.59
CA LYS A 178 -3.88 16.87 6.57
C LYS A 178 -3.17 16.41 7.86
N ALA A 179 -2.20 15.51 7.72
CA ALA A 179 -1.55 14.78 8.81
C ALA A 179 -0.02 14.91 8.80
N GLY A 180 0.57 15.75 7.93
CA GLY A 180 1.91 16.25 8.20
C GLY A 180 1.94 16.99 9.56
N PRO A 181 3.12 17.14 10.19
CA PRO A 181 3.27 17.86 11.46
C PRO A 181 2.71 19.31 11.42
N ALA A 182 2.53 19.88 10.23
CA ALA A 182 1.96 21.21 9.98
C ALA A 182 0.42 21.24 9.89
N GLY A 183 -0.29 20.10 9.89
CA GLY A 183 -1.77 20.06 9.89
C GLY A 183 -2.46 20.50 8.59
N GLU A 184 -1.72 21.03 7.62
CA GLU A 184 -2.22 21.34 6.27
C GLU A 184 -1.82 20.24 5.31
N GLY A 185 -2.81 19.53 4.77
CA GLY A 185 -2.62 18.54 3.71
C GLY A 185 -2.61 19.25 2.36
N TRP A 186 -2.14 18.56 1.33
CA TRP A 186 -2.10 19.11 -0.01
C TRP A 186 -3.52 19.43 -0.48
N LYS A 187 -3.69 20.57 -1.16
CA LYS A 187 -4.99 21.00 -1.66
C LYS A 187 -4.94 21.05 -3.17
N LEU A 188 -5.80 20.28 -3.81
CA LEU A 188 -5.98 20.41 -5.25
C LEU A 188 -6.49 21.82 -5.57
N PRO A 189 -5.85 22.57 -6.48
CA PRO A 189 -6.37 23.83 -6.96
C PRO A 189 -7.75 23.63 -7.59
N GLN A 190 -8.68 24.56 -7.35
CA GLN A 190 -10.06 24.45 -7.84
C GLN A 190 -10.13 24.24 -9.36
N GLU A 191 -9.33 24.99 -10.13
CA GLU A 191 -9.22 24.86 -11.58
C GLU A 191 -8.80 23.43 -12.00
N VAL A 192 -7.87 22.83 -11.26
CA VAL A 192 -7.43 21.45 -11.51
C VAL A 192 -8.56 20.48 -11.19
N THR A 193 -9.27 20.67 -10.08
CA THR A 193 -10.42 19.83 -9.70
C THR A 193 -11.51 19.86 -10.78
N GLU A 194 -11.89 21.04 -11.25
CA GLU A 194 -12.92 21.21 -12.28
C GLU A 194 -12.52 20.56 -13.60
N ARG A 195 -11.28 20.78 -14.05
CA ARG A 195 -10.75 20.17 -15.27
C ARG A 195 -10.74 18.64 -15.18
N LEU A 196 -10.22 18.08 -14.08
CA LEU A 196 -10.10 16.64 -13.92
C LEU A 196 -11.47 15.97 -13.71
N ALA A 197 -12.46 16.66 -13.10
CA ALA A 197 -13.83 16.16 -12.95
C ALA A 197 -14.53 15.95 -14.31
N GLY A 198 -14.18 16.76 -15.31
CA GLY A 198 -14.65 16.61 -16.70
C GLY A 198 -13.86 15.57 -17.51
N ASP A 199 -12.69 15.13 -17.05
CA ASP A 199 -11.78 14.28 -17.81
C ASP A 199 -12.27 12.82 -17.86
N LYS A 200 -12.64 12.39 -19.07
CA LYS A 200 -13.14 11.04 -19.36
C LYS A 200 -12.05 10.11 -19.91
N THR A 201 -10.79 10.57 -19.99
CA THR A 201 -9.69 9.77 -20.55
C THR A 201 -9.50 8.50 -19.71
N PRO A 202 -9.52 7.30 -20.31
CA PRO A 202 -9.34 6.06 -19.57
C PRO A 202 -7.90 5.93 -19.09
N VAL A 203 -7.73 5.54 -17.82
CA VAL A 203 -6.44 5.28 -17.19
C VAL A 203 -6.50 3.93 -16.48
N THR A 204 -5.51 3.10 -16.74
CA THR A 204 -5.33 1.81 -16.07
C THR A 204 -4.28 1.95 -14.97
N LEU A 205 -4.67 1.72 -13.72
CA LEU A 205 -3.76 1.72 -12.57
C LEU A 205 -3.76 0.37 -11.87
N TYR A 206 -2.63 0.04 -11.22
CA TYR A 206 -2.58 -1.05 -10.26
C TYR A 206 -3.05 -0.58 -8.88
N GLN A 207 -4.19 -1.11 -8.44
CA GLN A 207 -4.88 -0.76 -7.21
C GLN A 207 -5.19 -2.03 -6.41
N GLU A 208 -4.75 -2.09 -5.15
CA GLU A 208 -5.04 -3.19 -4.21
C GLU A 208 -4.95 -4.60 -4.79
N GLY A 209 -3.91 -4.87 -5.59
CA GLY A 209 -3.68 -6.21 -6.14
C GLY A 209 -4.34 -6.48 -7.49
N GLY A 210 -4.90 -5.48 -8.16
CA GLY A 210 -5.49 -5.66 -9.48
C GLY A 210 -5.22 -4.49 -10.41
N LEU A 211 -5.27 -4.75 -11.71
CA LEU A 211 -5.33 -3.70 -12.72
C LEU A 211 -6.78 -3.27 -12.88
N ARG A 212 -7.03 -1.96 -12.75
CA ARG A 212 -8.35 -1.37 -12.95
C ARG A 212 -8.24 -0.26 -13.99
N CYS A 213 -9.09 -0.31 -15.00
CA CYS A 213 -9.25 0.77 -15.98
C CYS A 213 -10.50 1.58 -15.63
N ALA A 214 -10.34 2.89 -15.48
CA ALA A 214 -11.42 3.82 -15.22
C ALA A 214 -11.07 5.21 -15.78
N PRO A 215 -12.06 6.05 -16.11
CA PRO A 215 -11.78 7.41 -16.55
C PRO A 215 -11.18 8.24 -15.42
N VAL A 216 -10.34 9.23 -15.74
CA VAL A 216 -9.67 10.13 -14.78
C VAL A 216 -10.64 10.65 -13.70
N ARG A 217 -11.82 11.15 -14.08
CA ARG A 217 -12.85 11.63 -13.15
C ARG A 217 -13.26 10.62 -12.07
N THR A 218 -13.24 9.32 -12.36
CA THR A 218 -13.58 8.26 -11.39
C THR A 218 -12.47 8.07 -10.36
N TRP A 219 -11.22 8.28 -10.75
CA TRP A 219 -10.09 8.21 -9.82
C TRP A 219 -10.06 9.35 -8.80
N LEU A 220 -10.71 10.48 -9.10
CA LEU A 220 -10.75 11.66 -8.20
C LEU A 220 -11.79 11.59 -7.09
N GLN A 221 -12.67 10.59 -7.15
CA GLN A 221 -13.59 10.26 -6.08
C GLN A 221 -13.23 8.88 -5.54
N PRO A 222 -11.98 8.70 -5.04
CA PRO A 222 -11.54 7.37 -4.68
C PRO A 222 -12.25 6.93 -3.41
N ASP A 223 -13.00 5.83 -3.53
CA ASP A 223 -13.49 5.14 -2.36
C ASP A 223 -12.32 4.52 -1.58
N SER A 224 -12.38 4.60 -0.25
CA SER A 224 -11.33 4.06 0.60
C SER A 224 -11.88 3.34 1.84
N VAL A 225 -11.17 2.30 2.26
CA VAL A 225 -11.24 1.74 3.61
C VAL A 225 -10.02 2.24 4.38
N CYS A 226 -10.26 2.99 5.45
CA CYS A 226 -9.22 3.52 6.31
C CYS A 226 -9.05 2.63 7.54
N PHE A 227 -7.82 2.20 7.82
CA PHE A 227 -7.55 1.29 8.94
C PHE A 227 -6.39 1.78 9.81
N CYS A 228 -6.36 1.29 11.04
CA CYS A 228 -5.22 1.41 11.92
C CYS A 228 -5.23 0.29 12.96
N SER A 229 -4.05 -0.01 13.50
CA SER A 229 -3.86 -0.96 14.59
C SER A 229 -3.32 -0.24 15.80
N GLN A 230 -3.80 -0.61 16.99
CA GLN A 230 -3.33 -0.06 18.26
C GLN A 230 -3.28 -1.13 19.34
N GLY A 231 -2.31 -1.04 20.24
CA GLY A 231 -2.35 -1.77 21.50
C GLY A 231 -3.52 -1.28 22.35
N ILE A 232 -4.31 -2.21 22.87
CA ILE A 232 -5.36 -1.94 23.84
C ILE A 232 -5.13 -2.86 25.03
N ASP A 233 -5.12 -2.27 26.22
CA ASP A 233 -5.15 -3.02 27.47
C ASP A 233 -6.57 -3.58 27.67
N MET A 234 -6.68 -4.91 27.66
CA MET A 234 -7.92 -5.64 27.93
C MET A 234 -7.94 -6.19 29.38
N GLY A 235 -7.23 -5.53 30.30
CA GLY A 235 -7.19 -5.80 31.74
C GLY A 235 -6.22 -6.90 32.15
N ARG A 236 -6.09 -7.99 31.37
CA ARG A 236 -5.15 -9.10 31.66
C ARG A 236 -4.06 -9.28 30.60
N VAL A 237 -4.27 -8.76 29.39
CA VAL A 237 -3.37 -8.90 28.25
C VAL A 237 -3.45 -7.62 27.42
N GLU A 238 -2.30 -7.06 27.07
CA GLU A 238 -2.22 -6.04 26.03
C GLU A 238 -2.33 -6.72 24.66
N THR A 239 -3.35 -6.38 23.88
CA THR A 239 -3.59 -6.99 22.57
C THR A 239 -3.72 -5.89 21.52
N ASN A 240 -3.13 -6.10 20.35
CA ASN A 240 -3.35 -5.19 19.23
C ASN A 240 -4.75 -5.39 18.67
N VAL A 241 -5.47 -4.29 18.45
CA VAL A 241 -6.77 -4.28 17.79
C VAL A 241 -6.66 -3.49 16.50
N THR A 242 -6.97 -4.16 15.39
CA THR A 242 -7.06 -3.55 14.06
C THR A 242 -8.51 -3.16 13.80
N VAL A 243 -8.72 -1.89 13.50
CA VAL A 243 -10.03 -1.32 13.15
C VAL A 243 -9.98 -0.75 11.75
N ALA A 244 -11.06 -0.89 10.98
CA ALA A 244 -11.20 -0.25 9.68
C ALA A 244 -12.61 0.25 9.43
N SER A 245 -12.70 1.40 8.76
CA SER A 245 -13.93 2.08 8.40
C SER A 245 -13.92 2.51 6.95
N SER A 246 -15.09 2.41 6.30
CA SER A 246 -15.36 3.02 5.00
C SER A 246 -16.03 4.38 5.18
N GLY A 247 -16.30 5.10 4.08
CA GLY A 247 -17.12 6.32 4.11
C GLY A 247 -18.53 6.12 4.69
N GLN A 248 -19.02 4.88 4.78
CA GLN A 248 -20.34 4.54 5.34
C GLN A 248 -20.29 4.11 6.82
N GLY A 249 -19.10 3.97 7.41
CA GLY A 249 -18.95 3.54 8.80
C GLY A 249 -17.99 2.38 9.01
N LEU A 250 -17.97 1.88 10.25
CA LEU A 250 -17.08 0.83 10.74
C LEU A 250 -17.39 -0.50 10.05
N CYS A 251 -16.38 -1.10 9.42
CA CYS A 251 -16.56 -2.32 8.62
C CYS A 251 -15.67 -3.48 9.07
N TRP A 252 -14.65 -3.22 9.90
CA TRP A 252 -13.77 -4.25 10.46
C TRP A 252 -13.31 -3.91 11.87
N VAL A 253 -13.35 -4.90 12.76
CA VAL A 253 -12.68 -4.90 14.06
C VAL A 253 -12.15 -6.31 14.30
N SER A 254 -10.89 -6.41 14.69
CA SER A 254 -10.27 -7.70 14.96
C SER A 254 -9.06 -7.54 15.90
N PRO A 255 -9.02 -8.26 17.04
CA PRO A 255 -7.81 -8.38 17.85
C PRO A 255 -6.86 -9.42 17.24
N GLY A 256 -5.54 -9.24 17.40
CA GLY A 256 -4.55 -10.21 16.95
C GLY A 256 -3.16 -9.61 16.73
N ASP A 257 -2.27 -10.38 16.10
CA ASP A 257 -1.00 -9.83 15.63
C ASP A 257 -1.24 -8.74 14.57
N ARG A 258 -0.46 -7.65 14.66
CA ARG A 258 -0.64 -6.50 13.77
C ARG A 258 -0.43 -6.89 12.30
N GLY A 259 0.62 -7.64 11.98
CA GLY A 259 0.94 -8.01 10.61
C GLY A 259 -0.10 -8.97 10.02
N GLU A 260 -0.49 -9.98 10.79
CA GLU A 260 -1.49 -10.96 10.36
C GLU A 260 -2.88 -10.33 10.15
N GLU A 261 -3.34 -9.50 11.09
CA GLU A 261 -4.65 -8.86 10.99
C GLU A 261 -4.73 -7.84 9.85
N GLU A 262 -3.65 -7.12 9.56
CA GLU A 262 -3.59 -6.22 8.42
C GLU A 262 -3.66 -6.98 7.08
N GLU A 263 -3.02 -8.14 6.96
CA GLU A 263 -3.11 -8.96 5.74
C GLU A 263 -4.49 -9.59 5.57
N ARG A 264 -5.09 -10.05 6.67
CA ARG A 264 -6.48 -10.55 6.69
C ARG A 264 -7.46 -9.46 6.27
N LEU A 265 -7.29 -8.24 6.80
CA LEU A 265 -8.07 -7.08 6.39
C LEU A 265 -7.90 -6.79 4.90
N ARG A 266 -6.66 -6.76 4.39
CA ARG A 266 -6.40 -6.50 2.96
C ARG A 266 -7.06 -7.53 2.05
N THR A 267 -6.96 -8.81 2.40
CA THR A 267 -7.64 -9.90 1.68
C THR A 267 -9.16 -9.73 1.69
N TRP A 268 -9.72 -9.33 2.83
CA TRP A 268 -11.16 -9.09 2.97
C TRP A 268 -11.62 -7.85 2.19
N VAL A 269 -10.89 -6.74 2.23
CA VAL A 269 -11.21 -5.52 1.46
C VAL A 269 -11.20 -5.80 -0.02
N ARG A 270 -10.20 -6.54 -0.53
CA ARG A 270 -10.17 -6.99 -1.94
C ARG A 270 -11.42 -7.74 -2.37
N ARG A 271 -11.98 -8.55 -1.47
CA ARG A 271 -13.18 -9.37 -1.74
C ARG A 271 -14.48 -8.59 -1.63
N HIS A 272 -14.60 -7.71 -0.65
CA HIS A 272 -15.87 -7.08 -0.28
C HIS A 272 -15.99 -5.61 -0.73
N PHE A 273 -14.88 -4.97 -1.02
CA PHE A 273 -14.77 -3.58 -1.47
C PHE A 273 -13.89 -3.48 -2.72
N PRO A 274 -14.27 -4.15 -3.83
CA PRO A 274 -13.47 -4.15 -5.04
C PRO A 274 -13.30 -2.71 -5.57
N GLY A 275 -12.05 -2.32 -5.82
CA GLY A 275 -11.73 -0.97 -6.30
C GLY A 275 -11.70 0.11 -5.21
N TYR A 276 -11.78 -0.25 -3.92
CA TYR A 276 -11.47 0.67 -2.84
C TYR A 276 -9.96 0.70 -2.60
N TRP A 277 -9.44 1.85 -2.16
CA TRP A 277 -8.08 1.98 -1.64
C TRP A 277 -8.02 1.56 -0.18
N LEU A 278 -6.98 0.83 0.22
CA LEU A 278 -6.74 0.53 1.63
C LEU A 278 -5.72 1.53 2.19
N VAL A 279 -6.17 2.39 3.10
CA VAL A 279 -5.38 3.50 3.62
C VAL A 279 -5.09 3.27 5.09
N ARG A 280 -3.82 3.32 5.49
CA ARG A 280 -3.45 3.39 6.91
C ARG A 280 -3.67 4.82 7.40
N ALA A 281 -4.76 5.04 8.13
CA ALA A 281 -5.11 6.36 8.65
C ALA A 281 -5.77 6.28 10.03
N PHE A 282 -5.32 7.15 10.93
CA PHE A 282 -5.79 7.20 12.31
C PHE A 282 -7.12 7.93 12.47
N ARG A 283 -7.27 9.10 11.84
CA ARG A 283 -8.39 10.02 12.09
C ARG A 283 -9.78 9.40 11.85
N PRO A 284 -10.05 8.68 10.75
CA PRO A 284 -11.37 8.09 10.51
C PRO A 284 -11.82 7.11 11.60
N ASN A 285 -10.86 6.55 12.34
CA ASN A 285 -11.11 5.57 13.39
C ASN A 285 -10.90 6.13 14.81
N GLN A 286 -10.70 7.44 14.98
CA GLN A 286 -10.37 8.03 16.28
C GLN A 286 -11.46 7.79 17.34
N GLN A 287 -12.73 7.97 16.97
CA GLN A 287 -13.86 7.81 17.88
C GLN A 287 -14.01 6.36 18.35
N ILE A 288 -14.08 5.39 17.43
CA ILE A 288 -14.19 3.97 17.79
C ILE A 288 -13.01 3.50 18.63
N ARG A 289 -11.79 4.02 18.39
CA ARG A 289 -10.61 3.68 19.20
C ARG A 289 -10.70 4.22 20.63
N LYS A 290 -11.34 5.37 20.82
CA LYS A 290 -11.61 5.92 22.16
C LYS A 290 -12.65 5.04 22.86
N GLU A 291 -13.75 4.73 22.17
CA GLU A 291 -14.82 3.89 22.71
C GLU A 291 -14.35 2.48 23.05
N LEU A 292 -13.53 1.85 22.21
CA LEU A 292 -12.95 0.53 22.52
C LEU A 292 -12.12 0.56 23.80
N ARG A 293 -11.32 1.61 24.03
CA ARG A 293 -10.56 1.75 25.28
C ARG A 293 -11.47 1.91 26.48
N GLU A 294 -12.49 2.76 26.38
CA GLU A 294 -13.47 2.98 27.45
C GLU A 294 -14.28 1.71 27.76
N TYR A 295 -14.64 0.94 26.73
CA TYR A 295 -15.32 -0.34 26.86
C TYR A 295 -14.50 -1.37 27.64
N PHE A 296 -13.23 -1.58 27.27
CA PHE A 296 -12.36 -2.53 27.98
C PHE A 296 -11.99 -2.06 29.40
N GLN A 297 -12.13 -0.77 29.70
CA GLN A 297 -12.02 -0.20 31.04
C GLN A 297 -13.33 -0.27 31.84
N GLY A 298 -14.40 -0.83 31.26
CA GLY A 298 -15.71 -0.99 31.91
C GLY A 298 -16.57 0.28 31.95
N GLY A 299 -16.16 1.34 31.25
CA GLY A 299 -16.83 2.64 31.23
C GLY A 299 -17.88 2.81 30.13
N LEU A 300 -17.96 1.87 29.18
CA LEU A 300 -18.87 1.95 28.04
C LEU A 300 -19.60 0.62 27.82
N GLN A 301 -20.88 0.68 27.46
CA GLN A 301 -21.70 -0.50 27.12
C GLN A 301 -22.28 -0.46 25.70
N GLU A 302 -22.27 0.70 25.04
CA GLU A 302 -22.82 0.89 23.70
C GLU A 302 -21.83 1.67 22.84
N PHE A 303 -21.71 1.28 21.57
CA PHE A 303 -20.82 1.92 20.59
C PHE A 303 -21.61 2.89 19.70
N SER A 304 -21.06 4.06 19.44
CA SER A 304 -21.70 5.10 18.62
C SER A 304 -21.55 4.96 17.10
N PRO A 305 -20.50 4.31 16.53
CA PRO A 305 -20.32 4.28 15.09
C PRO A 305 -21.37 3.48 14.34
N GLN A 306 -21.79 4.01 13.19
CA GLN A 306 -22.58 3.28 12.22
C GLN A 306 -21.78 2.07 11.69
N LEU A 307 -22.43 0.91 11.63
CA LEU A 307 -21.83 -0.32 11.13
C LEU A 307 -22.10 -0.47 9.62
N HIS A 308 -21.05 -0.63 8.84
CA HIS A 308 -21.14 -1.05 7.43
C HIS A 308 -20.77 -2.53 7.33
N LEU A 309 -21.77 -3.40 7.49
CA LEU A 309 -21.59 -4.84 7.50
C LEU A 309 -21.55 -5.41 6.08
N GLN A 310 -20.35 -5.65 5.56
CA GLN A 310 -20.13 -6.38 4.31
C GLN A 310 -19.51 -7.75 4.62
N GLY A 311 -20.21 -8.85 4.33
CA GLY A 311 -19.60 -10.19 4.38
C GLY A 311 -19.20 -10.76 5.75
N ARG A 312 -19.40 -10.07 6.87
CA ARG A 312 -19.40 -10.67 8.22
C ARG A 312 -20.80 -10.65 8.83
N ASN A 313 -21.31 -11.83 9.17
CA ASN A 313 -22.27 -11.95 10.26
C ASN A 313 -21.51 -11.63 11.56
N PHE A 314 -21.68 -10.43 12.13
CA PHE A 314 -21.15 -10.10 13.46
C PHE A 314 -21.71 -11.03 14.56
N SER A 315 -22.74 -11.82 14.27
CA SER A 315 -23.22 -12.88 15.13
C SER A 315 -22.43 -14.18 14.92
N LYS A 316 -21.45 -14.46 15.80
CA LYS A 316 -21.23 -15.80 16.42
C LYS A 316 -19.91 -15.99 17.19
N ARG A 317 -19.04 -14.98 17.40
CA ARG A 317 -17.80 -15.19 18.16
C ARG A 317 -17.48 -14.29 19.36
N SER A 318 -18.38 -13.40 19.75
CA SER A 318 -18.29 -12.77 21.08
C SER A 318 -19.69 -12.43 21.55
N GLY A 319 -20.08 -13.02 22.69
CA GLY A 319 -21.27 -12.58 23.40
C GLY A 319 -21.03 -11.15 23.90
N ARG A 320 -21.94 -10.26 23.50
CA ARG A 320 -21.93 -8.81 23.75
C ARG A 320 -20.77 -8.08 23.07
N LEU A 321 -21.17 -7.10 22.25
CA LEU A 321 -20.31 -6.08 21.65
C LEU A 321 -19.49 -5.39 22.72
#